data_AF-A0A9X5XE85-F1
#
_entry.id   AF-A0A9X5XE85-F1
#
_cell.length_a   1.000
_cell.length_b   1.000
_cell.length_c   1.000
_cell.angle_alpha   90.00
_cell.angle_beta   90.00
_cell.angle_gamma   90.00
#
_symmetry.space_group_name_H-M   'P 1'
#
loop_
_entity.id
_entity.type
_entity.pdbx_description
1 polymer ?
#
loop_
_entity_poly.entity_id
_entity_poly.type
_entity_poly.pdbx_seq_one_letter_code
_entity_poly.pdbx_strand_id
1 'polypeptide(L)'
;SGDGAKIKVDQKAQDQSAAGDESTVNVHAGDTITQKEALEGVLIASANNVARLLARWDAGSETAFVAKMNAAAKDLGMTNTTYTDPSGLTKTTVSTAADQVKLAKAAMKDASFREVARMMEYTDYKGTRHSNWNHLVGSNNVIGIKTGTTTAAGGNLVFAATKEIGGEVRTIVGAVISQGPGGSDNT
;
A
#
# COMPACT_ATOMS: atom_id res chain seq x y z
N SER A 1 18.35 6.16 -1.80
CA SER A 1 17.81 6.67 -0.53
C SER A 1 17.81 8.18 -0.60
N GLY A 2 16.63 8.77 -0.51
CA GLY A 2 16.39 10.21 -0.60
C GLY A 2 14.89 10.45 -0.68
N ASP A 3 14.46 11.66 -0.37
CA ASP A 3 13.05 12.02 -0.25
C ASP A 3 12.27 11.91 -1.59
N GLY A 4 13.00 11.84 -2.71
CA GLY A 4 12.44 11.75 -4.04
C GLY A 4 11.86 13.08 -4.52
N ALA A 5 10.96 13.03 -5.49
CA ALA A 5 10.34 14.23 -6.04
C ALA A 5 9.41 14.92 -5.02
N LYS A 6 9.24 16.24 -5.17
CA LYS A 6 8.24 17.00 -4.43
C LYS A 6 6.88 16.93 -5.13
N ILE A 7 5.84 16.64 -4.37
CA ILE A 7 4.48 16.42 -4.85
C ILE A 7 3.59 17.50 -4.22
N LYS A 8 3.04 18.37 -5.06
CA LYS A 8 2.09 19.38 -4.62
C LYS A 8 0.75 18.73 -4.33
N VAL A 9 0.23 18.94 -3.13
CA VAL A 9 -1.11 18.47 -2.73
C VAL A 9 -2.16 19.26 -3.50
N ASP A 10 -3.06 18.56 -4.17
CA ASP A 10 -4.17 19.16 -4.90
C ASP A 10 -5.45 19.24 -4.05
N GLN A 11 -6.43 20.00 -4.54
CA GLN A 11 -7.70 20.21 -3.83
C GLN A 11 -8.44 18.89 -3.58
N LYS A 12 -8.41 17.96 -4.55
CA LYS A 12 -9.08 16.66 -4.42
C LYS A 12 -8.54 15.85 -3.26
N ALA A 13 -7.22 15.84 -3.04
CA ALA A 13 -6.60 15.14 -1.93
C ALA A 13 -7.02 15.71 -0.56
N GLN A 14 -7.15 17.04 -0.46
CA GLN A 14 -7.67 17.71 0.73
C GLN A 14 -9.14 17.38 0.97
N ASP A 15 -9.99 17.50 -0.05
CA ASP A 15 -11.43 17.25 0.07
C ASP A 15 -11.69 15.81 0.53
N GLN A 16 -10.87 14.87 0.05
CA GLN A 16 -10.92 13.46 0.43
C GLN A 16 -10.44 13.18 1.85
N SER A 17 -9.70 14.08 2.52
CA SER A 17 -9.34 13.90 3.94
C SER A 17 -10.56 13.82 4.86
N ALA A 18 -11.73 14.28 4.40
CA ALA A 18 -13.00 14.21 5.14
C ALA A 18 -13.89 13.01 4.74
N ALA A 19 -13.41 12.08 3.91
CA ALA A 19 -14.14 10.86 3.54
C ALA A 19 -14.18 9.90 4.74
N GLY A 20 -15.19 10.06 5.61
CA GLY A 20 -15.27 9.39 6.92
C GLY A 20 -15.40 7.86 6.89
N ASP A 21 -15.57 7.26 5.72
CA ASP A 21 -15.63 5.81 5.49
C ASP A 21 -14.34 5.21 4.88
N GLU A 22 -13.31 6.04 4.69
CA GLU A 22 -12.02 5.66 4.11
C GLU A 22 -10.84 5.91 5.07
N SER A 23 -9.78 5.11 4.95
CA SER A 23 -8.49 5.45 5.56
C SER A 23 -7.84 6.59 4.78
N THR A 24 -7.63 7.73 5.44
CA THR A 24 -7.05 8.93 4.84
C THR A 24 -6.11 9.61 5.83
N VAL A 25 -5.29 10.54 5.33
CA VAL A 25 -4.49 11.45 6.16
C VAL A 25 -4.85 12.89 5.87
N ASN A 26 -4.71 13.76 6.87
CA ASN A 26 -5.03 15.18 6.74
C ASN A 26 -3.98 15.89 5.91
N VAL A 27 -4.35 16.36 4.72
CA VAL A 27 -3.48 17.16 3.84
C VAL A 27 -4.16 18.49 3.48
N HIS A 28 -3.37 19.52 3.15
CA HIS A 28 -3.92 20.79 2.65
C HIS A 28 -3.43 21.10 1.25
N ALA A 29 -4.36 21.53 0.40
CA ALA A 29 -4.08 21.92 -0.96
C ALA A 29 -3.08 23.08 -0.98
N GLY A 30 -2.07 22.96 -1.84
CA GLY A 30 -0.96 23.92 -1.89
C GLY A 30 0.26 23.49 -1.09
N ASP A 31 0.10 22.61 -0.09
CA ASP A 31 1.23 22.00 0.60
C ASP A 31 2.05 21.11 -0.34
N THR A 32 3.22 20.71 0.11
CA THR A 32 4.12 19.83 -0.64
C THR A 32 4.60 18.71 0.25
N ILE A 33 4.37 17.47 -0.18
CA ILE A 33 4.91 16.26 0.43
C ILE A 33 6.00 15.67 -0.47
N THR A 34 6.88 14.87 0.10
CA THR A 34 7.91 14.17 -0.67
C THR A 34 7.35 12.87 -1.26
N GLN A 35 7.97 12.34 -2.31
CA GLN A 35 7.59 11.04 -2.88
C GLN A 35 7.75 9.91 -1.84
N LYS A 36 8.79 10.00 -0.99
CA LYS A 36 8.98 9.08 0.13
C LYS A 36 7.81 9.16 1.11
N GLU A 37 7.43 10.35 1.54
CA GLU A 37 6.31 10.55 2.46
C GLU A 37 4.97 10.11 1.86
N ALA A 38 4.76 10.33 0.56
CA ALA A 38 3.58 9.83 -0.11
C ALA A 38 3.54 8.29 -0.12
N LEU A 39 4.67 7.63 -0.32
CA LEU A 39 4.79 6.17 -0.22
C LEU A 39 4.56 5.67 1.21
N GLU A 40 5.06 6.39 2.22
CA GLU A 40 4.80 6.12 3.64
C GLU A 40 3.31 6.25 3.96
N GLY A 41 2.64 7.30 3.49
CA GLY A 41 1.19 7.46 3.65
C GLY A 41 0.39 6.32 3.05
N VAL A 42 0.78 5.84 1.86
CA VAL A 42 0.12 4.70 1.21
C VAL A 42 0.38 3.38 1.94
N LEU A 43 1.64 3.08 2.30
CA LEU A 43 1.99 1.77 2.88
C LEU A 43 1.65 1.66 4.37
N ILE A 44 1.83 2.74 5.13
CA ILE A 44 1.74 2.73 6.59
C ILE A 44 0.35 3.14 7.05
N ALA A 45 -0.10 4.35 6.65
CA ALA A 45 -1.41 4.87 7.02
C ALA A 45 -2.58 4.33 6.17
N SER A 46 -2.28 3.64 5.05
CA SER A 46 -3.28 3.19 4.09
C SER A 46 -4.09 4.35 3.48
N ALA A 47 -3.44 5.49 3.26
CA ALA A 47 -4.10 6.74 2.88
C ALA A 47 -4.60 6.75 1.43
N ASN A 48 -5.92 6.54 1.23
CA ASN A 48 -6.54 6.50 -0.09
C ASN A 48 -6.43 7.83 -0.84
N ASN A 49 -6.56 8.96 -0.13
CA ASN A 49 -6.40 10.29 -0.72
C ASN A 49 -4.98 10.53 -1.27
N VAL A 50 -3.95 10.01 -0.59
CA VAL A 50 -2.56 10.07 -1.05
C VAL A 50 -2.31 9.10 -2.21
N ALA A 51 -2.91 7.90 -2.22
CA ALA A 51 -2.82 6.99 -3.37
C ALA A 51 -3.41 7.63 -4.64
N ARG A 52 -4.57 8.28 -4.53
CA ARG A 52 -5.20 9.02 -5.63
C ARG A 52 -4.40 10.27 -6.03
N LEU A 53 -3.79 10.98 -5.07
CA LEU A 53 -2.86 12.09 -5.34
C LEU A 53 -1.64 11.62 -6.15
N LEU A 54 -0.99 10.53 -5.72
CA LEU A 54 0.16 9.95 -6.43
C LEU A 54 -0.20 9.56 -7.86
N ALA A 55 -1.37 8.96 -8.06
CA ALA A 55 -1.87 8.60 -9.39
C ALA A 55 -2.00 9.81 -10.32
N ARG A 56 -2.59 10.91 -9.82
CA ARG A 56 -2.74 12.15 -10.58
C ARG A 56 -1.39 12.84 -10.83
N TRP A 57 -0.47 12.79 -9.87
CA TRP A 57 0.86 13.35 -10.02
C TRP A 57 1.71 12.59 -11.06
N ASP A 58 1.71 11.26 -11.03
CA ASP A 58 2.54 10.41 -11.90
C ASP A 58 2.00 10.30 -13.34
N ALA A 59 0.68 10.22 -13.51
CA ALA A 59 0.06 9.95 -14.81
C ALA A 59 -0.87 11.06 -15.31
N GLY A 60 -0.98 12.17 -14.59
CA GLY A 60 -1.88 13.29 -14.90
C GLY A 60 -3.36 13.04 -14.56
N SER A 61 -3.78 11.78 -14.40
CA SER A 61 -5.13 11.40 -13.97
C SER A 61 -5.16 10.00 -13.36
N GLU A 62 -6.18 9.73 -12.53
CA GLU A 62 -6.39 8.40 -11.94
C GLU A 62 -6.68 7.35 -13.02
N THR A 63 -7.42 7.71 -14.08
CA THR A 63 -7.69 6.81 -15.21
C THR A 63 -6.41 6.41 -15.94
N ALA A 64 -5.51 7.36 -16.21
CA ALA A 64 -4.23 7.06 -16.84
C ALA A 64 -3.33 6.21 -15.94
N PHE A 65 -3.36 6.46 -14.63
CA PHE A 65 -2.61 5.65 -13.67
C PHE A 65 -3.16 4.22 -13.57
N VAL A 66 -4.49 4.03 -13.56
CA VAL A 66 -5.13 2.71 -13.59
C VAL A 66 -4.72 1.94 -14.86
N ALA A 67 -4.57 2.61 -16.01
CA ALA A 67 -4.02 1.99 -17.20
C ALA A 67 -2.57 1.52 -17.00
N LYS A 68 -1.72 2.32 -16.34
CA LYS A 68 -0.36 1.90 -15.94
C LYS A 68 -0.36 0.72 -14.96
N MET A 69 -1.27 0.71 -13.98
CA MET A 69 -1.41 -0.38 -13.01
C MET A 69 -1.76 -1.69 -13.71
N ASN A 70 -2.72 -1.67 -14.64
CA ASN A 70 -3.11 -2.87 -15.40
C ASN A 70 -2.04 -3.31 -16.40
N ALA A 71 -1.27 -2.38 -16.98
CA ALA A 71 -0.10 -2.72 -17.78
C ALA A 71 0.97 -3.43 -16.93
N ALA A 72 1.28 -2.90 -15.74
CA ALA A 72 2.21 -3.54 -14.81
C ALA A 72 1.71 -4.93 -14.36
N ALA A 73 0.41 -5.09 -14.09
CA ALA A 73 -0.19 -6.39 -13.78
C ALA A 73 0.04 -7.39 -14.92
N LYS A 74 -0.19 -6.97 -16.17
CA LYS A 74 0.06 -7.79 -17.37
C LYS A 74 1.53 -8.20 -17.49
N ASP A 75 2.45 -7.25 -17.32
CA ASP A 75 3.90 -7.50 -17.42
C ASP A 75 4.41 -8.46 -16.33
N LEU A 76 3.76 -8.44 -15.16
CA LEU A 76 4.03 -9.37 -14.06
C LEU A 76 3.29 -10.72 -14.22
N GLY A 77 2.50 -10.89 -15.28
CA GLY A 77 1.70 -12.11 -15.51
C GLY A 77 0.58 -12.29 -14.49
N MET A 78 0.03 -11.20 -13.95
CA MET A 78 -1.07 -11.18 -12.98
C MET A 78 -2.43 -11.31 -13.70
N THR A 79 -2.68 -12.46 -14.31
CA THR A 79 -3.82 -12.68 -15.23
C THR A 79 -5.19 -12.70 -14.55
N ASN A 80 -5.25 -12.74 -13.22
CA ASN A 80 -6.49 -12.72 -12.45
C ASN A 80 -6.61 -11.42 -11.64
N THR A 81 -5.95 -10.36 -12.10
CA THR A 81 -5.97 -9.04 -11.46
C THR A 81 -6.56 -8.00 -12.41
N THR A 82 -7.49 -7.21 -11.89
CA THR A 82 -8.01 -6.01 -12.54
C THR A 82 -7.99 -4.88 -11.53
N TYR A 83 -7.29 -3.79 -11.86
CA TYR A 83 -7.34 -2.56 -11.09
C TYR A 83 -8.36 -1.61 -11.69
N THR A 84 -9.23 -1.02 -10.87
CA THR A 84 -10.20 0.00 -11.29
C THR A 84 -10.05 1.33 -10.55
N ASP A 85 -9.23 1.38 -9.51
CA ASP A 85 -8.85 2.60 -8.83
C ASP A 85 -7.45 2.48 -8.18
N PRO A 86 -6.77 3.60 -7.87
CA PRO A 86 -5.44 3.57 -7.26
C PRO A 86 -5.38 3.11 -5.79
N SER A 87 -6.51 3.17 -5.07
CA SER A 87 -6.56 2.87 -3.63
C SER A 87 -7.01 1.44 -3.31
N GLY A 88 -7.64 0.74 -4.25
CA GLY A 88 -8.28 -0.55 -4.03
C GLY A 88 -9.64 -0.47 -3.32
N LEU A 89 -10.21 0.73 -3.20
CA LEU A 89 -11.50 0.95 -2.53
C LEU A 89 -12.66 0.47 -3.40
N THR A 90 -12.54 0.59 -4.73
CA THR A 90 -13.63 0.21 -5.62
C THR A 90 -13.74 -1.31 -5.67
N LYS A 91 -14.97 -1.83 -5.50
CA LYS A 91 -15.23 -3.28 -5.43
C LYS A 91 -14.86 -4.04 -6.71
N THR A 92 -14.70 -3.33 -7.81
CA THR A 92 -14.26 -3.89 -9.10
C THR A 92 -12.74 -4.04 -9.21
N THR A 93 -11.98 -3.52 -8.23
CA THR A 93 -10.56 -3.84 -8.07
C THR A 93 -10.47 -5.24 -7.45
N VAL A 94 -9.99 -6.21 -8.23
CA VAL A 94 -9.95 -7.63 -7.85
C VAL A 94 -8.58 -8.24 -8.17
N SER A 95 -8.19 -9.24 -7.39
CA SER A 95 -6.91 -9.96 -7.55
C SER A 95 -6.99 -11.35 -6.91
N THR A 96 -5.95 -12.16 -7.09
CA THR A 96 -5.72 -13.41 -6.35
C THR A 96 -4.48 -13.34 -5.46
N ALA A 97 -4.37 -14.25 -4.49
CA ALA A 97 -3.19 -14.33 -3.62
C ALA A 97 -1.92 -14.61 -4.43
N ALA A 98 -2.00 -15.48 -5.44
CA ALA A 98 -0.89 -15.79 -6.33
C ALA A 98 -0.39 -14.55 -7.09
N ASP A 99 -1.30 -13.71 -7.59
CA ASP A 99 -0.93 -12.50 -8.30
C ASP A 99 -0.34 -11.43 -7.37
N GLN A 100 -0.90 -11.26 -6.17
CA GLN A 100 -0.33 -10.36 -5.18
C GLN A 100 1.06 -10.78 -4.71
N VAL A 101 1.37 -12.08 -4.65
CA VAL A 101 2.74 -12.55 -4.40
C VAL A 101 3.70 -12.17 -5.53
N LYS A 102 3.26 -12.18 -6.81
CA LYS A 102 4.09 -11.72 -7.94
C LYS A 102 4.40 -10.23 -7.81
N LEU A 103 3.39 -9.41 -7.53
CA LEU A 103 3.55 -7.98 -7.27
C LEU A 103 4.50 -7.71 -6.10
N ALA A 104 4.26 -8.37 -4.97
CA ALA A 104 5.10 -8.22 -3.78
C ALA A 104 6.56 -8.58 -4.05
N LYS A 105 6.83 -9.68 -4.75
CA LYS A 105 8.19 -10.07 -5.15
C LYS A 105 8.84 -9.02 -6.06
N ALA A 106 8.08 -8.40 -6.96
CA ALA A 106 8.60 -7.35 -7.83
C ALA A 106 8.89 -6.07 -7.04
N ALA A 107 7.94 -5.60 -6.23
CA ALA A 107 8.07 -4.39 -5.41
C ALA A 107 9.22 -4.50 -4.40
N MET A 108 9.38 -5.67 -3.75
CA MET A 108 10.45 -5.91 -2.78
C MET A 108 11.85 -5.96 -3.40
N LYS A 109 12.02 -5.90 -4.73
CA LYS A 109 13.33 -5.69 -5.36
C LYS A 109 13.81 -4.24 -5.22
N ASP A 110 12.89 -3.28 -5.10
CA ASP A 110 13.24 -1.87 -4.90
C ASP A 110 13.65 -1.60 -3.45
N ALA A 111 14.82 -0.97 -3.27
CA ALA A 111 15.37 -0.71 -1.94
C ALA A 111 14.55 0.34 -1.15
N SER A 112 13.99 1.33 -1.84
CA SER A 112 13.19 2.40 -1.23
C SER A 112 11.83 1.86 -0.79
N PHE A 113 11.21 0.99 -1.61
CA PHE A 113 10.00 0.27 -1.22
C PHE A 113 10.23 -0.59 0.02
N ARG A 114 11.33 -1.38 0.05
CA ARG A 114 11.68 -2.19 1.23
C ARG A 114 11.93 -1.34 2.48
N GLU A 115 12.50 -0.15 2.31
CA GLU A 115 12.75 0.78 3.42
C GLU A 115 11.44 1.24 4.05
N VAL A 116 10.45 1.62 3.24
CA VAL A 116 9.15 2.05 3.77
C VAL A 116 8.35 0.86 4.29
N ALA A 117 8.30 -0.27 3.57
CA ALA A 117 7.50 -1.44 3.94
C ALA A 117 7.86 -2.02 5.32
N ARG A 118 9.10 -1.85 5.79
CA ARG A 118 9.55 -2.31 7.12
C ARG A 118 9.30 -1.32 8.25
N MET A 119 8.77 -0.13 7.97
CA MET A 119 8.52 0.88 9.00
C MET A 119 7.33 0.46 9.87
N MET A 120 7.48 0.57 11.19
CA MET A 120 6.38 0.34 12.13
C MET A 120 5.44 1.56 12.24
N GLU A 121 5.93 2.72 11.84
CA GLU A 121 5.24 4.02 11.90
C GLU A 121 5.96 5.03 11.01
N TYR A 122 5.30 6.14 10.70
CA TYR A 122 5.93 7.36 10.19
C TYR A 122 5.27 8.60 10.82
N THR A 123 5.94 9.74 10.74
CA THR A 123 5.37 11.04 11.13
C THR A 123 5.26 11.90 9.89
N ASP A 124 4.07 12.40 9.59
CA ASP A 124 3.82 13.23 8.40
C ASP A 124 4.40 14.64 8.53
N TYR A 125 4.37 15.41 7.44
CA TYR A 125 4.84 16.79 7.36
C TYR A 125 4.15 17.75 8.34
N LYS A 126 3.02 17.34 8.94
CA LYS A 126 2.27 18.10 9.94
C LYS A 126 2.64 17.70 11.38
N GLY A 127 3.56 16.75 11.55
CA GLY A 127 3.94 16.22 12.86
C GLY A 127 2.97 15.19 13.42
N THR A 128 2.04 14.66 12.62
CA THR A 128 1.12 13.61 13.07
C THR A 128 1.75 12.24 12.87
N ARG A 129 1.78 11.45 13.94
CA ARG A 129 2.31 10.08 13.93
C ARG A 129 1.24 9.09 13.45
N HIS A 130 1.61 8.23 12.51
CA HIS A 130 0.76 7.18 11.93
C HIS A 130 1.41 5.82 12.14
N SER A 131 0.69 4.91 12.78
CA SER A 131 1.12 3.52 12.97
C SER A 131 0.87 2.67 11.72
N ASN A 132 1.71 1.66 11.50
CA ASN A 132 1.49 0.69 10.44
C ASN A 132 0.27 -0.20 10.77
N TRP A 133 -0.68 -0.29 9.83
CA TRP A 133 -1.82 -1.20 9.93
C TRP A 133 -1.42 -2.69 9.91
N ASN A 134 -0.23 -3.02 9.37
CA ASN A 134 0.34 -4.34 9.51
C ASN A 134 1.11 -4.45 10.83
N HIS A 135 0.40 -4.77 11.90
CA HIS A 135 0.96 -4.90 13.25
C HIS A 135 1.96 -6.07 13.41
N LEU A 136 2.14 -6.91 12.39
CA LEU A 136 3.18 -7.93 12.39
C LEU A 136 4.57 -7.33 12.13
N VAL A 137 4.68 -6.17 11.47
CA VAL A 137 5.97 -5.53 11.18
C VAL A 137 6.71 -5.24 12.48
N GLY A 138 7.98 -5.64 12.55
CA GLY A 138 8.80 -5.56 13.77
C GLY A 138 8.67 -6.76 14.70
N SER A 139 7.75 -7.68 14.43
CA SER A 139 7.58 -8.96 15.14
C SER A 139 7.85 -10.14 14.20
N ASN A 140 8.27 -11.29 14.74
CA ASN A 140 8.40 -12.55 13.99
C ASN A 140 9.21 -12.44 12.67
N ASN A 141 10.19 -11.53 12.61
CA ASN A 141 10.99 -11.21 11.42
C ASN A 141 10.16 -10.74 10.20
N VAL A 142 8.95 -10.21 10.41
CA VAL A 142 8.13 -9.61 9.35
C VAL A 142 8.68 -8.22 9.01
N ILE A 143 8.90 -8.01 7.72
CA ILE A 143 9.50 -6.81 7.11
C ILE A 143 8.54 -6.11 6.14
N GLY A 144 7.24 -6.39 6.24
CA GLY A 144 6.20 -5.82 5.40
C GLY A 144 5.01 -6.77 5.17
N ILE A 145 4.09 -6.50 4.25
CA ILE A 145 4.07 -5.36 3.34
C ILE A 145 2.82 -4.52 3.59
N LYS A 146 1.62 -5.09 3.43
CA LYS A 146 0.40 -4.31 3.49
C LYS A 146 -0.84 -5.15 3.83
N THR A 147 -1.68 -4.60 4.70
CA THR A 147 -3.03 -5.09 5.00
C THR A 147 -4.08 -4.41 4.11
N GLY A 148 -5.25 -5.02 3.96
CA GLY A 148 -6.41 -4.38 3.33
C GLY A 148 -7.70 -4.99 3.82
N THR A 149 -8.65 -4.16 4.26
CA THR A 149 -9.93 -4.63 4.80
C THR A 149 -11.06 -3.77 4.28
N THR A 150 -12.07 -4.39 3.67
CA THR A 150 -13.38 -3.76 3.43
C THR A 150 -14.48 -4.79 3.67
N THR A 151 -15.71 -4.35 3.90
CA THR A 151 -16.86 -5.26 4.07
C THR A 151 -17.03 -6.24 2.90
N ALA A 152 -16.70 -5.80 1.68
CA ALA A 152 -16.79 -6.64 0.49
C ALA A 152 -15.55 -7.53 0.27
N ALA A 153 -14.36 -7.06 0.66
CA ALA A 153 -13.11 -7.76 0.41
C ALA A 153 -12.69 -8.72 1.54
N GLY A 154 -13.32 -8.65 2.71
CA GLY A 154 -12.85 -9.36 3.91
C GLY A 154 -11.49 -8.87 4.39
N GLY A 155 -10.84 -9.64 5.26
CA GLY A 155 -9.47 -9.39 5.70
C GLY A 155 -8.44 -9.87 4.66
N ASN A 156 -7.53 -8.98 4.27
CA ASN A 156 -6.44 -9.28 3.34
C ASN A 156 -5.09 -8.87 3.93
N LEU A 157 -4.05 -9.66 3.65
CA LEU A 157 -2.68 -9.38 4.06
C LEU A 157 -1.72 -9.88 2.98
N VAL A 158 -0.83 -9.02 2.52
CA VAL A 158 0.38 -9.39 1.80
C VAL A 158 1.56 -9.13 2.73
N PHE A 159 2.34 -10.16 3.04
CA PHE A 159 3.46 -10.06 3.96
C PHE A 159 4.78 -10.48 3.34
N ALA A 160 5.86 -9.94 3.88
CA ALA A 160 7.21 -10.41 3.66
C ALA A 160 7.90 -10.61 5.00
N ALA A 161 8.64 -11.72 5.15
CA ALA A 161 9.38 -12.04 6.35
C ALA A 161 10.76 -12.60 6.00
N THR A 162 11.72 -12.51 6.92
CA THR A 162 13.05 -13.10 6.75
C THR A 162 13.23 -14.32 7.64
N LYS A 163 13.87 -15.37 7.11
CA LYS A 163 14.21 -16.57 7.84
C LYS A 163 15.62 -17.01 7.51
N GLU A 164 16.43 -17.30 8.52
CA GLU A 164 17.72 -17.95 8.33
C GLU A 164 17.51 -19.45 8.11
N ILE A 165 18.08 -19.97 7.01
CA ILE A 165 18.03 -21.37 6.63
C ILE A 165 19.44 -21.76 6.17
N GLY A 166 20.12 -22.63 6.93
CA GLY A 166 21.46 -23.10 6.59
C GLY A 166 22.52 -21.99 6.54
N GLY A 167 22.40 -20.96 7.39
CA GLY A 167 23.32 -19.81 7.43
C GLY A 167 23.02 -18.70 6.41
N GLU A 168 21.97 -18.86 5.60
CA GLU A 168 21.56 -17.83 4.64
C GLU A 168 20.21 -17.22 5.03
N VAL A 169 20.11 -15.89 4.97
CA VAL A 169 18.85 -15.17 5.16
C VAL A 169 18.01 -15.26 3.87
N ARG A 170 16.84 -15.88 3.97
CA ARG A 170 15.87 -16.03 2.88
C ARG A 170 14.66 -15.13 3.15
N THR A 171 14.12 -14.48 2.11
CA THR A 171 12.86 -13.76 2.18
C THR A 171 11.70 -14.66 1.79
N ILE A 172 10.70 -14.76 2.67
CA ILE A 172 9.43 -15.43 2.46
C ILE A 172 8.41 -14.35 2.11
N VAL A 173 7.62 -14.56 1.05
CA VAL A 173 6.54 -13.66 0.63
C VAL A 173 5.26 -14.48 0.56
N GLY A 174 4.20 -14.00 1.20
CA GLY A 174 2.90 -14.66 1.25
C GLY A 174 1.74 -13.68 1.13
N ALA A 175 0.58 -14.20 0.77
CA ALA A 175 -0.66 -13.44 0.70
C ALA A 175 -1.84 -14.25 1.22
N VAL A 176 -2.71 -13.59 1.98
CA VAL A 176 -4.02 -14.07 2.44
C VAL A 176 -5.05 -13.10 1.90
N ILE A 177 -6.09 -13.60 1.21
CA ILE A 177 -7.14 -12.78 0.60
C ILE A 177 -8.50 -13.32 1.01
N SER A 178 -9.48 -12.42 1.20
CA SER A 178 -10.88 -12.73 1.50
C SER A 178 -11.10 -13.57 2.76
N GLN A 179 -10.34 -13.28 3.82
CA GLN A 179 -10.66 -13.86 5.13
C GLN A 179 -12.02 -13.33 5.58
N GLY A 180 -12.97 -14.23 5.86
CA GLY A 180 -14.28 -13.87 6.39
C GLY A 180 -14.18 -13.18 7.76
N PRO A 181 -15.27 -12.52 8.23
CA PRO A 181 -15.32 -12.01 9.60
C PRO A 181 -15.03 -13.15 10.58
N GLY A 182 -14.08 -12.94 11.48
CA GLY A 182 -13.58 -14.00 12.35
C GLY A 182 -14.66 -14.58 13.26
N GLY A 183 -14.74 -15.91 13.32
CA GLY A 183 -15.32 -16.63 14.47
C GLY A 183 -14.33 -16.69 15.64
N SER A 184 -14.72 -17.33 16.75
CA SER A 184 -13.98 -17.46 18.02
C SER A 184 -12.53 -17.94 17.89
N ASP A 185 -12.17 -18.55 16.76
CA ASP A 185 -10.85 -19.13 16.52
C ASP A 185 -9.85 -18.14 15.89
N ASN A 186 -10.23 -16.87 15.73
CA ASN A 186 -9.40 -15.80 15.14
C ASN A 186 -8.94 -14.74 16.16
N THR A 187 -8.96 -15.06 17.46
CA THR A 187 -8.42 -14.24 18.57
C THR A 187 -7.23 -14.92 19.21
#